data_AF-A0A835RN07-F1
#
_entry.id   AF-A0A835RN07-F1
#
_cell.length_a   1.000
_cell.length_b   1.000
_cell.length_c   1.000
_cell.angle_alpha   90.00
_cell.angle_beta   90.00
_cell.angle_gamma   90.00
#
_symmetry.space_group_name_H-M   'P 1'
#
loop_
_entity.id
_entity.type
_entity.pdbx_description
1 polymer ?
#
loop_
_entity_poly.entity_id
_entity_poly.type
_entity_poly.pdbx_seq_one_letter_code
_entity_poly.pdbx_strand_id
1 'polypeptide(L)'
;MLQLHKEILDFSEFVSPTPEEQDKRTAAVNHVFEVVKYIWPHCRVEVFGSFRTGLYLPTSDIDAMILDSKVKRPQTGLYALARALSQRGIAKKMQVIAKARVPIVKFVEKKSGIAFDISFDMDSGPKAADFIKEVVEKIPPLKPLCLILKVFLQQRELNEVYTGGIGSYALLAMLIAHLQIHQKSDMQVVKNSMEGNLGILLVNFFDFYGRKLNTADVGISCNSSSTFFLKCDKGFLNTERPYLIAIEDPQAPENDIGKNSFNYYKVKSAFAMAYSSLTDVRTIMSLGSHKSILGTIIRPDPVLLHRKGGSNGQLTFNYLLPGASESSLQRCSSNADAIYNWQLLDDEPFPRGSTPKRYEDSSTRKRTTFTEKDRYIELNKLRNSGNVERIGFWSEGCTKKRRFKDRDDQAKTSSHHYLR
;
A
#
# COMPACT_ATOMS: atom_id res chain seq x y z
N MET A 1 17.45 7.62 18.76
CA MET A 1 17.53 7.82 17.30
C MET A 1 18.75 7.16 16.66
N LEU A 2 19.97 7.31 17.17
CA LEU A 2 21.14 6.58 16.64
C LEU A 2 21.00 5.06 16.72
N GLN A 3 20.50 4.53 17.85
CA GLN A 3 20.17 3.11 17.98
C GLN A 3 19.14 2.66 16.92
N LEU A 4 18.03 3.41 16.77
CA LEU A 4 17.01 3.11 15.76
C LEU A 4 17.57 3.12 14.33
N HIS A 5 18.47 4.05 14.02
CA HIS A 5 19.15 4.07 12.71
C HIS A 5 19.92 2.77 12.45
N LYS A 6 20.71 2.31 13.42
CA LYS A 6 21.44 1.04 13.31
C LYS A 6 20.50 -0.15 13.18
N GLU A 7 19.45 -0.22 14.01
CA GLU A 7 18.46 -1.31 13.95
C GLU A 7 17.75 -1.37 12.59
N ILE A 8 17.49 -0.22 11.94
CA ILE A 8 16.90 -0.18 10.59
C ILE A 8 17.87 -0.76 9.55
N LEU A 9 19.16 -0.43 9.63
CA LEU A 9 20.19 -0.98 8.73
C LEU A 9 20.32 -2.49 8.92
N ASP A 10 20.49 -2.92 10.16
CA ASP A 10 20.64 -4.34 10.51
C ASP A 10 19.39 -5.14 10.09
N PHE A 11 18.19 -4.56 10.24
CA PHE A 11 16.95 -5.19 9.78
C PHE A 11 16.87 -5.27 8.26
N SER A 12 17.27 -4.21 7.55
CA SER A 12 17.33 -4.21 6.09
C SER A 12 18.26 -5.31 5.56
N GLU A 13 19.40 -5.53 6.21
CA GLU A 13 20.30 -6.65 5.87
C GLU A 13 19.64 -8.00 6.20
N PHE A 14 19.03 -8.14 7.38
CA PHE A 14 18.37 -9.37 7.80
C PHE A 14 17.26 -9.83 6.84
N VAL A 15 16.41 -8.90 6.37
CA VAL A 15 15.32 -9.24 5.45
C VAL A 15 15.76 -9.29 3.98
N SER A 16 16.96 -8.82 3.67
CA SER A 16 17.50 -8.95 2.32
C SER A 16 17.68 -10.43 1.96
N PRO A 17 17.45 -10.80 0.68
CA PRO A 17 17.60 -12.17 0.19
C PRO A 17 19.02 -12.69 0.39
N THR A 18 19.16 -13.92 0.86
CA THR A 18 20.47 -14.61 0.82
C THR A 18 20.76 -15.11 -0.59
N PRO A 19 22.04 -15.40 -0.94
CA PRO A 19 22.37 -15.99 -2.24
C PRO A 19 21.59 -17.27 -2.54
N GLU A 20 21.44 -18.16 -1.54
CA GLU A 20 20.67 -19.40 -1.71
C GLU A 20 19.18 -19.15 -1.99
N GLU A 21 18.59 -18.14 -1.33
CA GLU A 21 17.20 -17.75 -1.59
C GLU A 21 17.05 -17.15 -2.99
N GLN A 22 18.05 -16.40 -3.43
CA GLN A 22 18.08 -15.84 -4.77
C GLN A 22 18.20 -16.91 -5.84
N ASP A 23 19.02 -17.93 -5.62
CA ASP A 23 19.16 -19.07 -6.53
C ASP A 23 17.86 -19.88 -6.60
N LYS A 24 17.23 -20.14 -5.45
CA LYS A 24 15.91 -20.81 -5.40
C LYS A 24 14.84 -20.02 -6.15
N ARG A 25 14.79 -18.69 -5.99
CA ARG A 25 13.86 -17.81 -6.71
C ARG A 25 14.13 -17.82 -8.21
N THR A 26 15.40 -17.71 -8.62
CA THR A 26 15.81 -17.75 -10.03
C THR A 26 15.45 -19.08 -10.67
N ALA A 27 15.69 -20.20 -9.99
CA ALA A 27 15.31 -21.53 -10.46
C ALA A 27 13.78 -21.67 -10.61
N ALA A 28 13.00 -21.12 -9.67
CA ALA A 28 11.53 -21.13 -9.75
C ALA A 28 11.02 -20.29 -10.94
N VAL A 29 11.62 -19.12 -11.17
CA VAL A 29 11.32 -18.27 -12.34
C VAL A 29 11.58 -19.04 -13.64
N ASN A 30 12.76 -19.63 -13.79
CA ASN A 30 13.13 -20.39 -14.99
C ASN A 30 12.15 -21.56 -15.22
N HIS A 31 11.80 -22.31 -14.18
CA HIS A 31 10.87 -23.42 -14.26
C HIS A 31 9.47 -22.99 -14.74
N VAL A 32 8.95 -21.87 -14.23
CA VAL A 32 7.66 -21.32 -14.69
C VAL A 32 7.78 -20.79 -16.12
N PHE A 33 8.89 -20.14 -16.46
CA PHE A 33 9.11 -19.55 -17.78
C PHE A 33 9.21 -20.61 -18.87
N GLU A 34 9.78 -21.78 -18.59
CA GLU A 34 9.77 -22.93 -19.50
C GLU A 34 8.34 -23.36 -19.88
N VAL A 35 7.41 -23.35 -18.93
CA VAL A 35 5.99 -23.68 -19.19
C VAL A 35 5.36 -22.60 -20.08
N VAL A 36 5.62 -21.33 -19.78
CA VAL A 36 5.10 -20.22 -20.58
C VAL A 36 5.63 -20.30 -22.02
N LYS A 37 6.93 -20.55 -22.19
CA LYS A 37 7.60 -20.69 -23.49
C LYS A 37 7.13 -21.94 -24.24
N TYR A 38 6.74 -22.99 -23.55
CA TYR A 38 6.12 -24.17 -24.19
C TYR A 38 4.76 -23.84 -24.83
N ILE A 39 3.95 -22.99 -24.19
CA ILE A 39 2.65 -22.57 -24.73
C ILE A 39 2.83 -21.50 -25.81
N TRP A 40 3.71 -20.53 -25.56
CA TRP A 40 3.99 -19.41 -26.46
C TRP A 40 5.50 -19.29 -26.72
N PRO A 41 6.05 -19.99 -27.74
CA PRO A 41 7.50 -20.02 -28.00
C PRO A 41 8.13 -18.64 -28.29
N HIS A 42 7.36 -17.76 -28.93
CA HIS A 42 7.82 -16.43 -29.35
C HIS A 42 7.49 -15.31 -28.36
N CYS A 43 6.86 -15.60 -27.22
CA CYS A 43 6.58 -14.58 -26.22
C CYS A 43 7.87 -14.09 -25.56
N ARG A 44 7.85 -12.91 -24.94
CA ARG A 44 8.84 -12.48 -23.96
C ARG A 44 8.22 -12.59 -22.57
N VAL A 45 8.95 -13.11 -21.59
CA VAL A 45 8.47 -13.19 -20.21
C VAL A 45 9.44 -12.42 -19.35
N GLU A 46 8.94 -11.46 -18.59
CA GLU A 46 9.74 -10.58 -17.74
C GLU A 46 9.21 -10.59 -16.31
N VAL A 47 10.14 -10.70 -15.35
CA VAL A 47 9.82 -10.45 -13.95
C VAL A 47 9.80 -8.93 -13.72
N PHE A 48 8.84 -8.46 -12.93
CA PHE A 48 8.71 -7.06 -12.55
C PHE A 48 8.45 -6.92 -11.05
N GLY A 49 8.04 -5.73 -10.63
CA GLY A 49 7.65 -5.47 -9.25
C GLY A 49 8.82 -5.57 -8.28
N SER A 50 8.52 -6.04 -7.07
CA SER A 50 9.45 -5.95 -5.95
C SER A 50 10.73 -6.78 -6.15
N PHE A 51 10.65 -7.87 -6.91
CA PHE A 51 11.81 -8.72 -7.26
C PHE A 51 12.80 -7.98 -8.16
N ARG A 52 12.33 -7.32 -9.22
CA ARG A 52 13.19 -6.56 -10.15
C ARG A 52 13.81 -5.32 -9.49
N THR A 53 13.11 -4.69 -8.55
CA THR A 53 13.59 -3.48 -7.86
C THR A 53 14.47 -3.78 -6.65
N GLY A 54 14.60 -5.05 -6.24
CA GLY A 54 15.32 -5.41 -5.01
C GLY A 54 14.65 -4.94 -3.71
N LEU A 55 13.32 -4.67 -3.76
CA LEU A 55 12.51 -4.21 -2.62
C LEU A 55 11.52 -5.27 -2.14
N TYR A 56 11.81 -6.55 -2.40
CA TYR A 56 10.96 -7.67 -2.00
C TYR A 56 11.32 -8.14 -0.58
N LEU A 57 10.32 -8.65 0.11
CA LEU A 57 10.49 -9.35 1.37
C LEU A 57 10.73 -10.84 1.09
N PRO A 58 11.28 -11.60 2.06
CA PRO A 58 11.47 -13.05 1.91
C PRO A 58 10.19 -13.81 1.56
N THR A 59 9.03 -13.28 1.97
CA THR A 59 7.70 -13.82 1.71
C THR A 59 7.03 -13.26 0.46
N SER A 60 7.64 -12.29 -0.22
CA SER A 60 7.04 -11.66 -1.39
C SER A 60 6.90 -12.65 -2.54
N ASP A 61 5.78 -12.49 -3.23
CA ASP A 61 5.45 -13.06 -4.53
C ASP A 61 6.42 -12.61 -5.63
N ILE A 62 6.40 -13.36 -6.72
CA ILE A 62 7.09 -13.03 -7.96
C ILE A 62 6.05 -12.57 -8.97
N ASP A 63 6.08 -11.29 -9.27
CA ASP A 63 5.28 -10.68 -10.33
C ASP A 63 5.95 -10.91 -11.69
N ALA A 64 5.26 -11.56 -12.63
CA ALA A 64 5.77 -11.73 -13.99
C ALA A 64 4.72 -11.40 -15.04
N MET A 65 5.19 -10.94 -16.19
CA MET A 65 4.34 -10.61 -17.33
C MET A 65 4.76 -11.34 -18.58
N ILE A 66 3.76 -11.71 -19.38
CA ILE A 66 3.94 -12.33 -20.68
C ILE A 66 3.62 -11.26 -21.74
N LEU A 67 4.63 -10.93 -22.53
CA LEU A 67 4.59 -9.97 -23.63
C LEU A 67 4.71 -10.70 -24.96
N ASP A 68 4.26 -10.07 -26.05
CA ASP A 68 4.39 -10.59 -27.41
C ASP A 68 3.78 -12.00 -27.61
N SER A 69 2.80 -12.36 -26.77
CA SER A 69 2.17 -13.68 -26.78
C SER A 69 1.22 -13.92 -27.95
N LYS A 70 0.85 -12.83 -28.66
CA LYS A 70 -0.20 -12.78 -29.70
C LYS A 70 -1.58 -13.28 -29.21
N VAL A 71 -1.78 -13.39 -27.90
CA VAL A 71 -3.06 -13.81 -27.31
C VAL A 71 -4.06 -12.66 -27.42
N LYS A 72 -5.12 -12.86 -28.20
CA LYS A 72 -6.17 -11.82 -28.41
C LYS A 72 -6.91 -11.42 -27.13
N ARG A 73 -7.05 -12.35 -26.17
CA ARG A 73 -7.79 -12.14 -24.92
C ARG A 73 -6.96 -12.63 -23.74
N PRO A 74 -6.43 -11.72 -22.87
CA PRO A 74 -5.63 -12.08 -21.71
C PRO A 74 -6.23 -13.20 -20.86
N GLN A 75 -7.55 -13.18 -20.65
CA GLN A 75 -8.25 -14.18 -19.84
C GLN A 75 -8.09 -15.59 -20.40
N THR A 76 -8.15 -15.75 -21.72
CA THR A 76 -7.96 -17.04 -22.38
C THR A 76 -6.52 -17.53 -22.20
N GLY A 77 -5.54 -16.63 -22.28
CA GLY A 77 -4.15 -16.92 -21.95
C GLY A 77 -3.96 -17.37 -20.50
N LEU A 78 -4.58 -16.67 -19.55
CA LEU A 78 -4.50 -17.02 -18.13
C LEU A 78 -5.06 -18.42 -17.83
N TYR A 79 -6.22 -18.77 -18.40
CA TYR A 79 -6.79 -20.11 -18.24
C TYR A 79 -5.93 -21.19 -18.92
N ALA A 80 -5.34 -20.90 -20.08
CA ALA A 80 -4.43 -21.82 -20.76
C ALA A 80 -3.16 -22.07 -19.92
N LEU A 81 -2.57 -21.00 -19.38
CA LEU A 81 -1.41 -21.10 -18.48
C LEU A 81 -1.74 -21.89 -17.22
N ALA A 82 -2.86 -21.59 -16.58
CA ALA A 82 -3.33 -22.30 -15.39
C ALA A 82 -3.48 -23.82 -15.66
N ARG A 83 -4.07 -24.18 -16.81
CA ARG A 83 -4.21 -25.57 -17.23
C ARG A 83 -2.85 -26.25 -17.44
N ALA A 84 -1.92 -25.61 -18.15
CA ALA A 84 -0.59 -26.17 -18.41
C ALA A 84 0.22 -26.38 -17.13
N LEU A 85 0.19 -25.40 -16.21
CA LEU A 85 0.84 -25.49 -14.89
C LEU A 85 0.25 -26.62 -14.04
N SER A 86 -1.07 -26.82 -14.11
CA SER A 86 -1.76 -27.92 -13.42
C SER A 86 -1.37 -29.28 -13.99
N GLN A 87 -1.41 -29.43 -15.32
CA GLN A 87 -1.12 -30.69 -16.01
C GLN A 87 0.32 -31.15 -15.81
N ARG A 88 1.28 -30.22 -15.76
CA ARG A 88 2.68 -30.50 -15.45
C ARG A 88 2.96 -30.68 -13.95
N GLY A 89 1.94 -30.49 -13.11
CA GLY A 89 2.06 -30.65 -11.66
C GLY A 89 2.91 -29.57 -10.97
N ILE A 90 3.14 -28.42 -11.61
CA ILE A 90 4.07 -27.37 -11.15
C ILE A 90 3.43 -26.42 -10.12
N ALA A 91 2.12 -26.19 -10.21
CA ALA A 91 1.42 -25.22 -9.38
C ALA A 91 0.47 -25.86 -8.34
N LYS A 92 0.32 -25.21 -7.19
CA LYS A 92 -0.72 -25.44 -6.17
C LYS A 92 -1.40 -24.11 -5.81
N LYS A 93 -2.55 -24.15 -5.11
CA LYS A 93 -3.31 -22.96 -4.67
C LYS A 93 -3.55 -21.94 -5.81
N MET A 94 -3.97 -22.44 -6.97
CA MET A 94 -4.10 -21.64 -8.18
C MET A 94 -5.44 -20.92 -8.27
N GLN A 95 -5.43 -19.65 -8.63
CA GLN A 95 -6.60 -18.79 -8.77
C GLN A 95 -6.46 -17.86 -9.96
N VAL A 96 -7.45 -17.83 -10.85
CA VAL A 96 -7.50 -16.90 -11.98
C VAL A 96 -8.45 -15.74 -11.65
N ILE A 97 -7.93 -14.52 -11.61
CA ILE A 97 -8.67 -13.28 -11.35
C ILE A 97 -8.88 -12.56 -12.69
N ALA A 98 -9.84 -13.04 -13.48
CA ALA A 98 -10.04 -12.57 -14.85
C ALA A 98 -10.82 -11.24 -15.01
N LYS A 99 -11.56 -10.83 -13.95
CA LYS A 99 -12.50 -9.69 -13.98
C LYS A 99 -11.90 -8.37 -13.49
N ALA A 100 -10.67 -8.38 -12.99
CA ALA A 100 -10.00 -7.17 -12.52
C ALA A 100 -9.56 -6.29 -13.71
N ARG A 101 -9.27 -5.00 -13.45
CA ARG A 101 -8.71 -4.07 -14.45
C ARG A 101 -7.47 -4.66 -15.13
N VAL A 102 -6.63 -5.33 -14.35
CA VAL A 102 -5.49 -6.13 -14.82
C VAL A 102 -5.79 -7.58 -14.47
N PRO A 103 -6.15 -8.44 -15.44
CA PRO A 103 -6.35 -9.86 -15.21
C PRO A 103 -5.05 -10.56 -14.77
N ILE A 104 -5.11 -11.35 -13.70
CA ILE A 104 -3.92 -12.03 -13.13
C ILE A 104 -4.24 -13.49 -12.83
N VAL A 105 -3.26 -14.38 -12.98
CA VAL A 105 -3.28 -15.73 -12.38
C VAL A 105 -2.32 -15.79 -11.21
N LYS A 106 -2.84 -16.13 -10.04
CA LYS A 106 -2.07 -16.32 -8.80
C LYS A 106 -1.89 -17.80 -8.54
N PHE A 107 -0.69 -18.24 -8.16
CA PHE A 107 -0.44 -19.63 -7.76
C PHE A 107 0.82 -19.74 -6.90
N VAL A 108 1.04 -20.92 -6.31
CA VAL A 108 2.28 -21.26 -5.60
C VAL A 108 3.00 -22.36 -6.37
N GLU A 109 4.27 -22.14 -6.71
CA GLU A 109 5.12 -23.13 -7.35
C GLU A 109 5.47 -24.24 -6.34
N LYS A 110 5.29 -25.51 -6.71
CA LYS A 110 5.30 -26.61 -5.75
C LYS A 110 6.69 -26.91 -5.19
N LYS A 111 7.76 -26.79 -5.99
CA LYS A 111 9.13 -27.19 -5.63
C LYS A 111 9.76 -26.23 -4.63
N SER A 112 9.61 -24.94 -4.88
CA SER A 112 10.16 -23.84 -4.09
C SER A 112 9.20 -23.31 -3.04
N GLY A 113 7.89 -23.48 -3.24
CA GLY A 113 6.86 -22.90 -2.38
C GLY A 113 6.64 -21.39 -2.59
N ILE A 114 7.22 -20.80 -3.63
CA ILE A 114 7.12 -19.36 -3.93
C ILE A 114 5.80 -19.05 -4.63
N ALA A 115 5.16 -17.95 -4.23
CA ALA A 115 3.96 -17.43 -4.89
C ALA A 115 4.31 -16.66 -6.17
N PHE A 116 3.46 -16.78 -7.19
CA PHE A 116 3.61 -16.13 -8.49
C PHE A 116 2.31 -15.43 -8.89
N ASP A 117 2.47 -14.22 -9.42
CA ASP A 117 1.41 -13.41 -10.00
C ASP A 117 1.69 -13.15 -11.49
N ILE A 118 0.93 -13.88 -12.30
CA ILE A 118 0.82 -14.01 -13.77
C ILE A 118 0.01 -12.95 -14.54
N SER A 119 0.55 -11.98 -15.28
CA SER A 119 -0.28 -11.10 -16.16
C SER A 119 0.16 -11.08 -17.63
N PHE A 120 -0.68 -10.54 -18.52
CA PHE A 120 -0.39 -10.38 -19.96
C PHE A 120 -0.36 -8.90 -20.35
N ASP A 121 0.54 -8.56 -21.28
CA ASP A 121 0.54 -7.33 -22.10
C ASP A 121 0.36 -6.02 -21.32
N MET A 122 1.16 -5.83 -20.27
CA MET A 122 1.22 -4.62 -19.45
C MET A 122 2.62 -3.97 -19.56
N ASP A 123 2.90 -3.26 -20.66
CA ASP A 123 4.18 -2.57 -20.88
C ASP A 123 4.51 -1.50 -19.81
N SER A 124 3.55 -1.11 -18.98
CA SER A 124 3.76 -0.19 -17.86
C SER A 124 4.53 -0.83 -16.71
N GLY A 125 4.47 -2.15 -16.52
CA GLY A 125 5.12 -2.85 -15.41
C GLY A 125 6.66 -2.80 -15.45
N PRO A 126 7.33 -3.09 -16.58
CA PRO A 126 8.79 -3.05 -16.67
C PRO A 126 9.32 -1.63 -16.54
N LYS A 127 8.67 -0.66 -17.21
CA LYS A 127 9.01 0.76 -17.12
C LYS A 127 8.93 1.27 -15.68
N ALA A 128 7.90 0.84 -14.94
CA ALA A 128 7.77 1.14 -13.51
C ALA A 128 8.92 0.59 -12.70
N ALA A 129 9.28 -0.67 -12.92
CA ALA A 129 10.36 -1.31 -12.20
C ALA A 129 11.71 -0.64 -12.49
N ASP A 130 11.97 -0.24 -13.73
CA ASP A 130 13.21 0.46 -14.12
C ASP A 130 13.28 1.85 -13.50
N PHE A 131 12.20 2.62 -13.55
CA PHE A 131 12.10 3.91 -12.84
C PHE A 131 12.38 3.74 -11.34
N ILE A 132 11.73 2.76 -10.70
CA ILE A 132 11.94 2.50 -9.27
C ILE A 132 13.40 2.12 -8.98
N LYS A 133 14.00 1.27 -9.82
CA LYS A 133 15.39 0.84 -9.64
C LYS A 133 16.34 2.03 -9.67
N GLU A 134 16.17 2.93 -10.65
CA GLU A 134 16.96 4.17 -10.70
C GLU A 134 16.76 5.04 -9.46
N VAL A 135 15.52 5.16 -8.96
CA VAL A 135 15.23 5.98 -7.78
C VAL A 135 15.81 5.37 -6.51
N VAL A 136 15.78 4.03 -6.37
CA VAL A 136 16.42 3.29 -5.27
C VAL A 136 17.94 3.51 -5.28
N GLU A 137 18.57 3.50 -6.45
CA GLU A 137 20.01 3.77 -6.59
C GLU A 137 20.36 5.23 -6.25
N LYS A 138 19.51 6.19 -6.64
CA LYS A 138 19.72 7.63 -6.39
C LYS A 138 19.41 8.07 -4.96
N ILE A 139 18.59 7.32 -4.21
CA ILE A 139 18.13 7.69 -2.86
C ILE A 139 18.42 6.54 -1.88
N PRO A 140 19.63 6.44 -1.31
CA PRO A 140 20.03 5.33 -0.46
C PRO A 140 19.10 5.03 0.75
N PRO A 141 18.52 6.03 1.45
CA PRO A 141 17.55 5.78 2.52
C PRO A 141 16.27 5.06 2.10
N LEU A 142 15.96 5.02 0.80
CA LEU A 142 14.69 4.52 0.29
C LEU A 142 14.51 3.01 0.55
N LYS A 143 15.52 2.20 0.26
CA LYS A 143 15.47 0.75 0.44
C LYS A 143 15.23 0.34 1.90
N PRO A 144 16.07 0.73 2.87
CA PRO A 144 15.89 0.28 4.27
C PRO A 144 14.55 0.75 4.85
N LEU A 145 14.13 1.99 4.59
CA LEU A 145 12.84 2.50 5.06
C LEU A 145 11.65 1.79 4.42
N CYS A 146 11.72 1.50 3.11
CA CYS A 146 10.68 0.78 2.39
C CYS A 146 10.47 -0.63 2.98
N LEU A 147 11.54 -1.38 3.24
CA LEU A 147 11.45 -2.74 3.79
C LEU A 147 10.78 -2.76 5.17
N ILE A 148 11.13 -1.80 6.05
CA ILE A 148 10.48 -1.62 7.35
C ILE A 148 8.98 -1.34 7.19
N LEU A 149 8.63 -0.36 6.35
CA LEU A 149 7.24 0.05 6.16
C LEU A 149 6.39 -1.07 5.52
N LYS A 150 6.98 -1.86 4.61
CA LYS A 150 6.30 -3.03 4.02
C LYS A 150 5.98 -4.07 5.09
N VAL A 151 6.95 -4.46 5.92
CA VAL A 151 6.70 -5.40 7.02
C VAL A 151 5.69 -4.83 8.02
N PHE A 152 5.83 -3.55 8.38
CA PHE A 152 4.93 -2.86 9.30
C PHE A 152 3.46 -2.92 8.84
N LEU A 153 3.19 -2.66 7.55
CA LEU A 153 1.84 -2.73 6.98
C LEU A 153 1.36 -4.17 6.81
N GLN A 154 2.25 -5.08 6.40
CA GLN A 154 1.93 -6.50 6.22
C GLN A 154 1.47 -7.15 7.53
N GLN A 155 2.16 -6.89 8.64
CA GLN A 155 1.81 -7.39 9.98
C GLN A 155 0.47 -6.86 10.52
N ARG A 156 -0.13 -5.89 9.82
CA ARG A 156 -1.41 -5.26 10.15
C ARG A 156 -2.46 -5.51 9.06
N GLU A 157 -2.14 -6.30 8.04
CA GLU A 157 -3.01 -6.59 6.89
C GLU A 157 -3.46 -5.32 6.13
N LEU A 158 -2.60 -4.30 6.14
CA LEU A 158 -2.84 -2.99 5.51
C LEU A 158 -2.00 -2.77 4.24
N ASN A 159 -1.36 -3.82 3.72
CA ASN A 159 -0.49 -3.76 2.54
C ASN A 159 -1.19 -4.05 1.21
N GLU A 160 -2.46 -4.45 1.24
CA GLU A 160 -3.22 -4.86 0.05
C GLU A 160 -4.26 -3.82 -0.36
N VAL A 161 -4.23 -3.39 -1.62
CA VAL A 161 -5.23 -2.43 -2.16
C VAL A 161 -6.62 -3.06 -2.23
N TYR A 162 -6.70 -4.38 -2.43
CA TYR A 162 -7.97 -5.10 -2.49
C TYR A 162 -8.78 -4.98 -1.19
N THR A 163 -8.10 -4.98 -0.03
CA THR A 163 -8.71 -4.77 1.29
C THR A 163 -8.74 -3.30 1.69
N GLY A 164 -8.40 -2.38 0.77
CA GLY A 164 -8.40 -0.94 0.98
C GLY A 164 -7.17 -0.41 1.73
N GLY A 165 -6.12 -1.23 1.90
CA GLY A 165 -4.83 -0.81 2.42
C GLY A 165 -3.99 -0.03 1.39
N ILE A 166 -2.71 0.15 1.70
CA ILE A 166 -1.75 0.83 0.83
C ILE A 166 -0.86 -0.19 0.13
N GLY A 167 -0.96 -0.23 -1.20
CA GLY A 167 -0.12 -1.10 -2.03
C GLY A 167 1.35 -0.66 -2.05
N SER A 168 2.24 -1.60 -2.39
CA SER A 168 3.69 -1.36 -2.42
C SER A 168 4.11 -0.16 -3.29
N TYR A 169 3.47 0.04 -4.44
CA TYR A 169 3.78 1.17 -5.33
C TYR A 169 3.36 2.52 -4.74
N ALA A 170 2.17 2.58 -4.14
CA ALA A 170 1.68 3.77 -3.45
C ALA A 170 2.55 4.11 -2.23
N LEU A 171 2.93 3.09 -1.44
CA LEU A 171 3.87 3.27 -0.33
C LEU A 171 5.21 3.86 -0.79
N LEU A 172 5.72 3.38 -1.92
CA LEU A 172 6.97 3.86 -2.48
C LEU A 172 6.86 5.33 -2.92
N ALA A 173 5.78 5.70 -3.63
CA ALA A 173 5.53 7.09 -4.02
C ALA A 173 5.44 8.01 -2.79
N MET A 174 4.75 7.58 -1.74
CA MET A 174 4.70 8.30 -0.45
C MET A 174 6.09 8.49 0.16
N LEU A 175 6.92 7.45 0.12
CA LEU A 175 8.27 7.51 0.70
C LEU A 175 9.22 8.38 -0.14
N ILE A 176 9.15 8.32 -1.47
CA ILE A 176 9.93 9.20 -2.35
C ILE A 176 9.57 10.66 -2.08
N ALA A 177 8.27 10.98 -2.06
CA ALA A 177 7.78 12.31 -1.75
C ALA A 177 8.29 12.81 -0.38
N HIS A 178 8.24 11.95 0.65
CA HIS A 178 8.76 12.24 1.99
C HIS A 178 10.24 12.59 1.99
N LEU A 179 11.07 11.77 1.32
CA LEU A 179 12.51 11.98 1.25
C LEU A 179 12.86 13.24 0.42
N GLN A 180 12.10 13.54 -0.63
CA GLN A 180 12.26 14.77 -1.41
C GLN A 180 11.94 16.03 -0.60
N ILE A 181 10.94 16.00 0.29
CA ILE A 181 10.64 17.12 1.21
C ILE A 181 11.84 17.39 2.09
N HIS A 182 12.41 16.34 2.70
CA HIS A 182 13.57 16.45 3.59
C HIS A 182 14.82 16.99 2.86
N GLN A 183 15.09 16.51 1.64
CA GLN A 183 16.21 17.00 0.83
C GLN A 183 16.08 18.49 0.46
N LYS A 184 14.85 18.99 0.21
CA LYS A 184 14.62 20.40 -0.09
C LYS A 184 14.81 21.29 1.15
N SER A 185 14.40 20.83 2.32
CA SER A 185 14.63 21.55 3.59
C SER A 185 16.10 21.58 4.01
N ASP A 186 16.86 20.49 3.78
CA ASP A 186 18.28 20.41 4.14
C ASP A 186 19.21 21.18 3.18
N MET A 187 18.69 21.62 2.02
CA MET A 187 19.46 22.42 1.06
C MET A 187 19.86 23.81 1.61
N GLN A 188 19.31 24.24 2.75
CA GLN A 188 19.73 25.45 3.46
C GLN A 188 20.81 25.21 4.54
N VAL A 189 21.09 23.96 4.94
CA VAL A 189 22.07 23.66 6.01
C VAL A 189 22.82 22.35 5.71
N VAL A 190 23.98 22.47 5.06
CA VAL A 190 25.04 21.44 4.93
C VAL A 190 24.74 20.27 3.96
N LYS A 191 25.28 20.40 2.75
CA LYS A 191 25.29 19.44 1.63
C LYS A 191 26.01 18.09 1.87
N ASN A 192 26.40 17.74 3.09
CA ASN A 192 27.41 16.68 3.34
C ASN A 192 26.95 15.50 4.21
N SER A 193 25.66 15.20 4.31
CA SER A 193 25.27 13.86 4.80
C SER A 193 24.04 13.36 4.06
N MET A 194 24.26 12.68 2.93
CA MET A 194 23.25 11.79 2.33
C MET A 194 22.91 10.59 3.23
N GLU A 195 23.54 10.48 4.39
CA GLU A 195 23.25 9.55 5.48
C GLU A 195 22.41 10.23 6.58
N GLY A 196 21.35 10.93 6.17
CA GLY A 196 20.35 11.43 7.12
C GLY A 196 19.91 10.29 8.05
N ASN A 197 19.85 10.55 9.36
CA ASN A 197 19.55 9.52 10.35
C ASN A 197 18.23 8.82 10.00
N LEU A 198 18.31 7.56 9.53
CA LEU A 198 17.14 6.76 9.13
C LEU A 198 16.05 6.69 10.21
N GLY A 199 16.43 6.73 11.50
CA GLY A 199 15.48 6.78 12.60
C GLY A 199 14.65 8.06 12.60
N ILE A 200 15.28 9.22 12.38
CA ILE A 200 14.60 10.52 12.23
C ILE A 200 13.69 10.50 11.00
N LEU A 201 14.19 10.01 9.85
CA LEU A 201 13.42 9.94 8.62
C LEU A 201 12.17 9.06 8.77
N LEU A 202 12.30 7.90 9.43
CA LEU A 202 11.19 6.99 9.72
C LEU A 202 10.16 7.62 10.67
N VAL A 203 10.62 8.26 11.75
CA VAL A 203 9.73 8.95 12.70
C VAL A 203 8.98 10.09 12.01
N ASN A 204 9.66 10.89 11.19
CA ASN A 204 9.03 11.97 10.44
C ASN A 204 8.04 11.46 9.40
N PHE A 205 8.30 10.30 8.79
CA PHE A 205 7.35 9.66 7.87
C PHE A 205 6.05 9.33 8.61
N PHE A 206 6.14 8.67 9.77
CA PHE A 206 4.98 8.33 10.59
C PHE A 206 4.25 9.56 11.13
N ASP A 207 4.99 10.61 11.51
CA ASP A 207 4.41 11.89 11.93
C ASP A 207 3.58 12.52 10.81
N PHE A 208 4.19 12.65 9.64
CA PHE A 208 3.59 13.34 8.51
C PHE A 208 2.33 12.64 8.03
N TYR A 209 2.44 11.35 7.69
CA TYR A 209 1.32 10.57 7.15
C TYR A 209 0.30 10.15 8.22
N GLY A 210 0.72 10.03 9.48
CA GLY A 210 -0.16 9.66 10.59
C GLY A 210 -0.94 10.84 11.16
N ARG A 211 -0.37 12.05 11.17
CA ARG A 211 -0.92 13.19 11.92
C ARG A 211 -1.08 14.47 11.12
N LYS A 212 -0.09 14.85 10.30
CA LYS A 212 -0.02 16.20 9.70
C LYS A 212 -0.70 16.35 8.35
N LEU A 213 -0.71 15.30 7.52
CA LEU A 213 -1.29 15.38 6.18
C LEU A 213 -2.81 15.58 6.25
N ASN A 214 -3.28 16.70 5.69
CA ASN A 214 -4.70 16.90 5.43
C ASN A 214 -5.10 16.13 4.18
N THR A 215 -5.66 14.93 4.38
CA THR A 215 -6.12 14.12 3.26
C THR A 215 -7.44 14.61 2.68
N ALA A 216 -8.10 15.64 3.22
CA ALA A 216 -9.37 16.10 2.66
C ALA A 216 -9.19 16.83 1.32
N ASP A 217 -8.15 17.67 1.22
CA ASP A 217 -7.94 18.63 0.16
C ASP A 217 -6.56 18.52 -0.51
N VAL A 218 -5.56 17.96 0.18
CA VAL A 218 -4.19 17.82 -0.33
C VAL A 218 -3.93 16.40 -0.86
N GLY A 219 -3.29 16.33 -2.02
CA GLY A 219 -2.68 15.13 -2.58
C GLY A 219 -1.15 15.25 -2.66
N ILE A 220 -0.51 14.13 -2.94
CA ILE A 220 0.95 14.01 -2.93
C ILE A 220 1.47 13.57 -4.29
N SER A 221 2.55 14.22 -4.73
CA SER A 221 3.29 13.88 -5.93
C SER A 221 4.77 13.70 -5.60
N CYS A 222 5.41 12.73 -6.26
CA CYS A 222 6.86 12.58 -6.27
C CYS A 222 7.51 13.00 -7.61
N ASN A 223 6.71 13.47 -8.57
CA ASN A 223 7.15 13.86 -9.91
C ASN A 223 7.34 15.36 -10.09
N SER A 224 6.52 16.18 -9.42
CA SER A 224 6.51 17.61 -9.63
C SER A 224 7.53 18.36 -8.78
N SER A 225 7.87 19.56 -9.23
CA SER A 225 8.64 20.53 -8.44
C SER A 225 8.00 20.80 -7.07
N SER A 226 6.66 20.74 -6.98
CA SER A 226 5.91 20.71 -5.74
C SER A 226 5.58 19.28 -5.31
N THR A 227 5.82 18.94 -4.05
CA THR A 227 5.47 17.61 -3.50
C THR A 227 3.97 17.50 -3.18
N PHE A 228 3.30 18.64 -3.05
CA PHE A 228 1.88 18.73 -2.70
C PHE A 228 1.10 19.43 -3.80
N PHE A 229 -0.17 19.05 -3.94
CA PHE A 229 -1.13 19.68 -4.82
C PHE A 229 -2.52 19.68 -4.20
N LEU A 230 -3.37 20.60 -4.63
CA LEU A 230 -4.79 20.59 -4.28
C LEU A 230 -5.52 19.55 -5.13
N LYS A 231 -6.29 18.68 -4.47
CA LYS A 231 -7.07 17.63 -5.14
C LYS A 231 -8.09 18.18 -6.13
N CYS A 232 -8.69 19.33 -5.83
CA CYS A 232 -9.65 19.99 -6.73
C CYS A 232 -8.99 20.37 -8.06
N ASP A 233 -7.76 20.88 -8.01
CA ASP A 233 -7.04 21.37 -9.19
C ASP A 233 -6.58 20.21 -10.09
N LYS A 234 -6.24 19.07 -9.48
CA LYS A 234 -5.82 17.84 -10.17
C LYS A 234 -6.98 16.93 -10.58
N GLY A 235 -8.22 17.22 -10.17
CA GLY A 235 -9.37 16.35 -10.42
C GLY A 235 -9.37 15.04 -9.61
N PHE A 236 -8.62 15.00 -8.51
CA PHE A 236 -8.54 13.84 -7.60
C PHE A 236 -9.50 13.95 -6.41
N LEU A 237 -10.28 15.03 -6.35
CA LEU A 237 -11.26 15.23 -5.28
C LEU A 237 -12.44 14.27 -5.46
N ASN A 238 -12.63 13.38 -4.50
CA ASN A 238 -13.83 12.56 -4.38
C ASN A 238 -14.77 13.19 -3.33
N THR A 239 -15.93 13.70 -3.78
CA THR A 239 -16.89 14.37 -2.89
C THR A 239 -17.59 13.43 -1.91
N GLU A 240 -17.76 12.15 -2.27
CA GLU A 240 -18.36 11.14 -1.40
C GLU A 240 -17.37 10.63 -0.34
N ARG A 241 -16.08 10.62 -0.68
CA ARG A 241 -15.00 10.11 0.17
C ARG A 241 -13.81 11.07 0.18
N PRO A 242 -13.96 12.27 0.76
CA PRO A 242 -12.92 13.30 0.72
C PRO A 242 -11.65 12.87 1.48
N TYR A 243 -11.79 12.02 2.50
CA TYR A 243 -10.73 11.56 3.40
C TYR A 243 -9.72 10.58 2.78
N LEU A 244 -9.96 10.08 1.57
CA LEU A 244 -9.03 9.16 0.89
C LEU A 244 -7.69 9.83 0.65
N ILE A 245 -6.59 9.10 0.77
CA ILE A 245 -5.30 9.63 0.32
C ILE A 245 -5.31 9.73 -1.22
N ALA A 246 -4.83 10.85 -1.76
CA ALA A 246 -4.62 11.04 -3.19
C ALA A 246 -3.13 11.06 -3.48
N ILE A 247 -2.69 10.19 -4.38
CA ILE A 247 -1.28 10.03 -4.74
C ILE A 247 -1.19 10.02 -6.25
N GLU A 248 -0.44 10.96 -6.82
CA GLU A 248 -0.17 11.00 -8.25
C GLU A 248 0.74 9.84 -8.67
N ASP A 249 0.37 9.14 -9.73
CA ASP A 249 1.19 8.10 -10.34
C ASP A 249 2.44 8.72 -11.01
N PRO A 250 3.65 8.26 -10.64
CA PRO A 250 4.91 8.73 -11.24
C PRO A 250 5.01 8.56 -12.76
N GLN A 251 4.24 7.66 -13.35
CA GLN A 251 4.29 7.38 -14.80
C GLN A 251 3.01 7.73 -15.54
N ALA A 252 1.95 8.04 -14.81
CA ALA A 252 0.63 8.39 -15.35
C ALA A 252 -0.01 9.51 -14.52
N PRO A 253 0.45 10.78 -14.63
CA PRO A 253 0.05 11.90 -13.76
C PRO A 253 -1.47 12.14 -13.61
N GLU A 254 -2.28 11.60 -14.51
CA GLU A 254 -3.75 11.60 -14.48
C GLU A 254 -4.37 10.51 -13.60
N ASN A 255 -3.59 9.52 -13.17
CA ASN A 255 -4.03 8.39 -12.38
C ASN A 255 -3.73 8.60 -10.89
N ASP A 256 -4.78 8.67 -10.08
CA ASP A 256 -4.65 8.58 -8.63
C ASP A 256 -4.47 7.11 -8.21
N ILE A 257 -3.30 6.76 -7.68
CA ILE A 257 -3.00 5.43 -7.15
C ILE A 257 -3.51 5.23 -5.71
N GLY A 258 -3.88 6.32 -5.02
CA GLY A 258 -4.44 6.32 -3.68
C GLY A 258 -5.96 6.04 -3.64
N LYS A 259 -6.69 6.27 -4.73
CA LYS A 259 -8.17 6.22 -4.80
C LYS A 259 -8.84 4.94 -4.29
N ASN A 260 -8.15 3.80 -4.34
CA ASN A 260 -8.68 2.51 -3.88
C ASN A 260 -8.31 2.18 -2.43
N SER A 261 -7.57 3.04 -1.73
CA SER A 261 -7.12 2.85 -0.35
C SER A 261 -8.21 3.27 0.65
N PHE A 262 -9.39 2.65 0.57
CA PHE A 262 -10.57 3.08 1.34
C PHE A 262 -10.44 2.86 2.86
N ASN A 263 -9.51 2.01 3.30
CA ASN A 263 -9.17 1.80 4.71
C ASN A 263 -7.95 2.63 5.14
N TYR A 264 -7.60 3.70 4.41
CA TYR A 264 -6.46 4.56 4.76
C TYR A 264 -6.56 5.17 6.18
N TYR A 265 -7.75 5.35 6.74
CA TYR A 265 -7.88 5.80 8.14
C TYR A 265 -7.22 4.83 9.14
N LYS A 266 -7.27 3.50 8.88
CA LYS A 266 -6.55 2.50 9.69
C LYS A 266 -5.04 2.64 9.52
N VAL A 267 -4.59 2.91 8.29
CA VAL A 267 -3.17 3.17 7.98
C VAL A 267 -2.68 4.43 8.70
N LYS A 268 -3.44 5.52 8.62
CA LYS A 268 -3.17 6.79 9.31
C LYS A 268 -3.08 6.58 10.82
N SER A 269 -4.04 5.87 11.42
CA SER A 269 -4.00 5.52 12.84
C SER A 269 -2.79 4.66 13.22
N ALA A 270 -2.44 3.67 12.40
CA ALA A 270 -1.27 2.83 12.64
C ALA A 270 0.03 3.65 12.59
N PHE A 271 0.17 4.56 11.63
CA PHE A 271 1.30 5.48 11.55
C PHE A 271 1.37 6.42 12.76
N ALA A 272 0.24 7.00 13.18
CA ALA A 272 0.22 7.85 14.38
C ALA A 272 0.66 7.08 15.64
N MET A 273 0.21 5.85 15.83
CA MET A 273 0.65 5.01 16.96
C MET A 273 2.13 4.63 16.88
N ALA A 274 2.64 4.37 15.68
CA ALA A 274 4.06 4.09 15.47
C ALA A 274 4.90 5.32 15.84
N TYR A 275 4.50 6.52 15.41
CA TYR A 275 5.12 7.76 15.83
C TYR A 275 5.17 7.90 17.35
N SER A 276 4.03 7.71 18.03
CA SER A 276 3.98 7.78 19.50
C SER A 276 4.89 6.76 20.17
N SER A 277 4.94 5.52 19.65
CA SER A 277 5.79 4.46 20.21
C SER A 277 7.28 4.74 20.04
N LEU A 278 7.68 5.35 18.91
CA LEU A 278 9.08 5.69 18.62
C LEU A 278 9.56 7.00 19.26
N THR A 279 8.65 7.80 19.83
CA THR A 279 8.97 9.12 20.40
C THR A 279 8.66 9.25 21.88
N ASP A 280 7.87 8.36 22.46
CA ASP A 280 7.59 8.38 23.90
C ASP A 280 8.82 8.02 24.73
N VAL A 281 9.39 9.04 25.38
CA VAL A 281 10.59 8.93 26.21
C VAL A 281 10.39 7.91 27.34
N ARG A 282 9.20 7.84 27.95
CA ARG A 282 8.94 6.91 29.06
C ARG A 282 8.98 5.46 28.58
N THR A 283 8.26 5.16 27.50
CA THR A 283 8.32 3.84 26.86
C THR A 283 9.76 3.48 26.50
N ILE A 284 10.50 4.39 25.84
CA ILE A 284 11.88 4.12 25.40
C ILE A 284 12.84 3.90 26.58
N MET A 285 12.77 4.71 27.64
CA MET A 285 13.62 4.54 28.83
C MET A 285 13.26 3.26 29.59
N SER A 286 11.98 2.87 29.62
CA SER A 286 11.51 1.65 30.30
C SER A 286 11.94 0.36 29.60
N LEU A 287 12.31 0.41 28.32
CA LEU A 287 12.82 -0.74 27.58
C LEU A 287 14.18 -1.23 28.13
N GLY A 288 14.99 -0.31 28.69
CA GLY A 288 16.36 -0.60 29.12
C GLY A 288 17.37 -0.60 27.96
N SER A 289 18.67 -0.66 28.29
CA SER A 289 19.78 -0.51 27.33
C SER A 289 19.90 -1.63 26.30
N HIS A 290 19.26 -2.78 26.53
CA HIS A 290 19.41 -3.99 25.71
C HIS A 290 18.19 -4.33 24.85
N LYS A 291 17.13 -3.51 24.86
CA LYS A 291 15.92 -3.78 24.09
C LYS A 291 15.85 -2.91 22.83
N SER A 292 15.21 -3.46 21.80
CA SER A 292 15.11 -2.79 20.51
C SER A 292 14.00 -1.74 20.47
N ILE A 293 14.33 -0.58 19.92
CA ILE A 293 13.36 0.50 19.66
C ILE A 293 12.48 0.12 18.47
N LEU A 294 13.05 -0.41 17.40
CA LEU A 294 12.34 -0.87 16.21
C LEU A 294 11.39 -2.04 16.54
N GLY A 295 11.77 -2.89 17.48
CA GLY A 295 10.94 -3.97 18.03
C GLY A 295 9.64 -3.51 18.68
N THR A 296 9.48 -2.22 18.97
CA THR A 296 8.20 -1.67 19.46
C THR A 296 7.13 -1.54 18.38
N ILE A 297 7.54 -1.47 17.10
CA ILE A 297 6.63 -1.31 15.96
C ILE A 297 6.61 -2.52 15.01
N ILE A 298 7.70 -3.28 14.95
CA ILE A 298 7.82 -4.54 14.21
C ILE A 298 7.59 -5.71 15.19
N ARG A 299 6.55 -6.47 14.93
CA ARG A 299 6.14 -7.62 15.76
C ARG A 299 6.94 -8.86 15.38
N PRO A 300 7.12 -9.82 16.30
CA PRO A 300 7.50 -11.17 15.91
C PRO A 300 6.41 -11.77 15.02
N ASP A 301 6.80 -12.35 13.89
CA ASP A 301 5.94 -13.16 13.04
C ASP A 301 6.61 -14.52 12.81
N PRO A 302 5.86 -15.62 12.61
CA PRO A 302 6.44 -16.94 12.36
C PRO A 302 7.51 -16.93 11.25
N VAL A 303 7.32 -16.17 10.18
CA VAL A 303 8.29 -16.12 9.09
C VAL A 303 9.59 -15.46 9.53
N LEU A 304 9.53 -14.30 10.17
CA LEU A 304 10.70 -13.60 10.69
C LEU A 304 11.40 -14.39 11.80
N LEU A 305 10.65 -15.06 12.68
CA LEU A 305 11.21 -15.85 13.78
C LEU A 305 11.99 -17.08 13.31
N HIS A 306 11.52 -17.76 12.26
CA HIS A 306 12.21 -18.92 11.70
C HIS A 306 13.30 -18.54 10.69
N ARG A 307 13.33 -17.28 10.24
CA ARG A 307 14.33 -16.81 9.28
C ARG A 307 15.73 -16.74 9.92
N LYS A 308 16.69 -17.21 9.13
CA LYS A 308 18.13 -17.02 9.33
C LYS A 308 18.66 -16.10 8.24
N GLY A 309 18.78 -14.81 8.56
CA GLY A 309 19.16 -13.76 7.62
C GLY A 309 20.63 -13.35 7.72
N GLY A 310 20.98 -12.29 7.01
CA GLY A 310 22.34 -11.76 6.94
C GLY A 310 23.22 -12.48 5.93
N SER A 311 24.34 -11.84 5.57
CA SER A 311 25.35 -12.36 4.63
C SER A 311 25.81 -13.79 4.92
N ASN A 312 25.84 -14.19 6.22
CA ASN A 312 26.28 -15.51 6.66
C ASN A 312 25.13 -16.44 7.12
N GLY A 313 23.87 -16.01 7.00
CA GLY A 313 22.72 -16.82 7.43
C GLY A 313 22.68 -17.12 8.93
N GLN A 314 23.25 -16.26 9.77
CA GLN A 314 23.30 -16.43 11.22
C GLN A 314 22.48 -15.40 12.00
N LEU A 315 22.05 -14.31 11.34
CA LEU A 315 21.21 -13.30 12.00
C LEU A 315 19.83 -13.88 12.26
N THR A 316 19.38 -13.80 13.51
CA THR A 316 18.03 -14.21 13.93
C THR A 316 17.25 -13.01 14.41
N PHE A 317 15.91 -13.08 14.33
CA PHE A 317 15.04 -11.99 14.75
C PHE A 317 15.26 -11.57 16.20
N ASN A 318 15.43 -12.52 17.13
CA ASN A 318 15.61 -12.23 18.55
C ASN A 318 16.96 -11.56 18.85
N TYR A 319 18.01 -11.89 18.09
CA TYR A 319 19.30 -11.22 18.21
C TYR A 319 19.24 -9.79 17.66
N LEU A 320 18.53 -9.61 16.54
CA LEU A 320 18.39 -8.33 15.87
C LEU A 320 17.50 -7.35 16.65
N LEU A 321 16.33 -7.81 17.11
CA LEU A 321 15.32 -7.01 17.81
C LEU A 321 15.03 -7.60 19.20
N PRO A 322 15.98 -7.51 20.15
CA PRO A 322 15.79 -8.06 21.50
C PRO A 322 14.58 -7.42 22.20
N GLY A 323 13.77 -8.27 22.84
CA GLY A 323 12.56 -7.85 23.57
C GLY A 323 11.32 -7.57 22.71
N ALA A 324 11.41 -7.68 21.38
CA ALA A 324 10.24 -7.54 20.49
C ALA A 324 9.18 -8.63 20.72
N SER A 325 9.58 -9.81 21.19
CA SER A 325 8.69 -10.93 21.52
C SER A 325 8.00 -10.81 22.89
N GLU A 326 8.60 -10.09 23.83
CA GLU A 326 8.10 -9.94 25.21
C GLU A 326 7.20 -8.70 25.38
N SER A 327 7.45 -7.66 24.57
CA SER A 327 6.70 -6.40 24.62
C SER A 327 5.25 -6.53 24.14
N SER A 328 4.92 -7.58 23.38
CA SER A 328 3.54 -7.96 23.07
C SER A 328 2.80 -8.62 24.25
N LEU A 329 3.51 -9.35 25.11
CA LEU A 329 2.93 -10.06 26.27
C LEU A 329 2.72 -9.12 27.47
N GLN A 330 3.63 -8.19 27.73
CA GLN A 330 3.55 -7.29 28.90
C GLN A 330 2.50 -6.17 28.76
N ARG A 331 2.18 -5.75 27.53
CA ARG A 331 1.12 -4.76 27.26
C ARG A 331 -0.30 -5.29 27.50
N CYS A 332 -0.48 -6.60 27.65
CA CYS A 332 -1.79 -7.21 27.90
C CYS A 332 -2.21 -7.19 29.38
N SER A 333 -1.29 -6.87 30.31
CA SER A 333 -1.52 -7.11 31.75
C SER A 333 -1.62 -5.84 32.61
N SER A 334 -1.38 -4.65 32.06
CA SER A 334 -1.37 -3.41 32.85
C SER A 334 -1.93 -2.22 32.07
N ASN A 335 -3.26 -2.14 31.99
CA ASN A 335 -4.08 -0.92 31.95
C ASN A 335 -5.51 -1.28 31.49
N ALA A 336 -6.32 -1.74 32.45
CA ALA A 336 -7.76 -1.65 32.33
C ALA A 336 -8.14 -0.16 32.48
N ASP A 337 -8.21 0.55 31.33
CA ASP A 337 -8.97 1.80 31.09
C ASP A 337 -8.53 2.58 29.83
N ALA A 338 -7.80 1.94 28.90
CA ALA A 338 -7.66 2.45 27.54
C ALA A 338 -8.03 1.32 26.57
N ILE A 339 -9.13 1.53 25.83
CA ILE A 339 -9.65 0.60 24.82
C ILE A 339 -8.56 0.34 23.77
N TYR A 340 -7.80 -0.75 23.97
CA TYR A 340 -6.86 -1.32 23.01
C TYR A 340 -7.25 -2.77 22.74
N ASN A 341 -8.45 -2.96 22.19
CA ASN A 341 -8.86 -4.25 21.64
C ASN A 341 -8.70 -4.21 20.12
N TRP A 342 -7.55 -4.69 19.64
CA TRP A 342 -7.35 -5.05 18.23
C TRP A 342 -7.91 -6.45 17.91
N GLN A 343 -8.97 -6.85 18.60
CA GLN A 343 -9.75 -8.05 18.31
C GLN A 343 -11.23 -7.67 18.30
N LEU A 344 -11.88 -7.99 17.17
CA LEU A 344 -13.32 -8.08 16.97
C LEU A 344 -14.12 -6.77 17.10
N LEU A 345 -14.24 -6.07 15.97
CA LEU A 345 -15.54 -5.54 15.57
C LEU A 345 -15.96 -6.36 14.36
N ASP A 346 -17.06 -7.09 14.55
CA ASP A 346 -17.65 -8.03 13.62
C ASP A 346 -17.78 -7.47 12.20
N ASP A 347 -17.60 -8.39 11.24
CA ASP A 347 -17.97 -8.20 9.84
C ASP A 347 -19.48 -7.94 9.74
N GLU A 348 -19.87 -6.67 9.62
CA GLU A 348 -21.15 -6.29 9.03
C GLU A 348 -20.98 -6.26 7.49
N PRO A 349 -21.56 -7.22 6.74
CA PRO A 349 -21.52 -7.18 5.29
C PRO A 349 -22.49 -6.11 4.79
N PHE A 350 -21.98 -4.90 4.55
CA PHE A 350 -22.78 -3.85 3.93
C PHE A 350 -23.17 -4.19 2.48
N PRO A 351 -24.41 -3.86 2.07
CA PRO A 351 -25.00 -4.37 0.85
C PRO A 351 -24.37 -3.73 -0.38
N ARG A 352 -23.80 -4.57 -1.24
CA ARG A 352 -23.48 -4.17 -2.61
C ARG A 352 -24.78 -3.93 -3.36
N GLY A 353 -24.97 -2.69 -3.82
CA GLY A 353 -26.07 -2.32 -4.70
C GLY A 353 -25.99 -3.09 -6.02
N SER A 354 -26.85 -4.08 -6.15
CA SER A 354 -27.32 -4.58 -7.44
C SER A 354 -28.71 -5.16 -7.21
N THR A 355 -29.73 -4.45 -7.69
CA THR A 355 -31.12 -4.93 -7.75
C THR A 355 -31.22 -6.13 -8.68
N PRO A 356 -31.74 -7.29 -8.24
CA PRO A 356 -32.21 -8.32 -9.15
C PRO A 356 -33.73 -8.40 -9.08
N LYS A 357 -34.36 -8.37 -10.26
CA LYS A 357 -35.78 -8.66 -10.46
C LYS A 357 -36.14 -10.04 -9.89
N ARG A 358 -37.30 -10.12 -9.21
CA ARG A 358 -37.96 -11.35 -8.76
C ARG A 358 -38.30 -12.25 -9.94
N TYR A 359 -37.98 -13.54 -9.82
CA TYR A 359 -38.76 -14.62 -10.39
C TYR A 359 -38.96 -15.68 -9.29
N GLU A 360 -40.22 -16.01 -9.06
CA GLU A 360 -40.67 -17.15 -8.25
C GLU A 360 -40.38 -18.43 -9.03
N ASP A 361 -39.83 -19.47 -8.38
CA ASP A 361 -40.56 -20.73 -8.23
C ASP A 361 -39.94 -21.69 -7.18
N SER A 362 -40.85 -22.50 -6.63
CA SER A 362 -40.81 -23.59 -5.62
C SER A 362 -39.64 -24.61 -5.71
N SER A 363 -39.23 -25.38 -4.69
CA SER A 363 -40.00 -26.14 -3.70
C SER A 363 -39.11 -26.78 -2.58
N THR A 364 -39.66 -26.85 -1.35
CA THR A 364 -39.51 -27.84 -0.25
C THR A 364 -38.14 -28.42 0.19
N ARG A 365 -37.74 -28.10 1.43
CA ARG A 365 -37.81 -29.02 2.60
C ARG A 365 -37.55 -28.30 3.94
N LYS A 366 -38.46 -28.56 4.90
CA LYS A 366 -38.57 -27.96 6.24
C LYS A 366 -37.50 -28.47 7.22
N ARG A 367 -36.99 -27.58 8.09
CA ARG A 367 -36.75 -27.85 9.52
C ARG A 367 -37.04 -26.58 10.35
N THR A 368 -37.99 -26.75 11.26
CA THR A 368 -38.58 -25.92 12.35
C THR A 368 -37.57 -25.04 13.12
N THR A 369 -37.70 -23.69 13.10
CA THR A 369 -38.46 -22.77 14.00
C THR A 369 -38.01 -22.71 15.47
N PHE A 370 -37.40 -21.58 15.84
CA PHE A 370 -37.64 -20.86 17.11
C PHE A 370 -37.84 -19.38 16.76
N THR A 371 -38.88 -18.78 17.35
CA THR A 371 -39.54 -17.53 16.94
C THR A 371 -38.93 -16.29 17.59
N GLU A 372 -38.62 -15.27 16.77
CA GLU A 372 -38.46 -13.87 17.18
C GLU A 372 -39.82 -13.27 17.56
N LYS A 373 -40.07 -13.13 18.85
CA LYS A 373 -41.03 -12.19 19.42
C LYS A 373 -40.51 -11.84 20.81
N ASP A 374 -39.88 -10.67 20.91
CA ASP A 374 -39.71 -9.83 22.11
C ASP A 374 -38.42 -9.01 21.97
N ARG A 375 -38.50 -7.88 21.26
CA ARG A 375 -37.61 -6.69 21.41
C ARG A 375 -38.09 -5.48 20.60
N TYR A 376 -39.40 -5.35 20.45
CA TYR A 376 -40.06 -4.10 20.10
C TYR A 376 -40.90 -3.71 21.31
N ILE A 377 -40.28 -2.97 22.24
CA ILE A 377 -40.82 -2.08 23.30
C ILE A 377 -39.64 -1.86 24.26
N GLU A 378 -38.61 -1.12 23.84
CA GLU A 378 -37.73 -0.37 24.78
C GLU A 378 -36.78 0.61 24.04
N LEU A 379 -37.29 1.43 23.12
CA LEU A 379 -36.50 2.53 22.53
C LEU A 379 -37.32 3.83 22.33
N ASN A 380 -38.43 3.96 23.06
CA ASN A 380 -39.29 5.15 23.07
C ASN A 380 -39.45 5.78 24.47
N LYS A 381 -38.41 5.72 25.30
CA LYS A 381 -38.30 6.52 26.53
C LYS A 381 -36.85 6.95 26.75
N LEU A 382 -36.44 8.00 26.03
CA LEU A 382 -35.45 9.01 26.44
C LEU A 382 -35.34 10.05 25.30
N ARG A 383 -36.48 10.65 24.97
CA ARG A 383 -36.56 11.90 24.20
C ARG A 383 -37.48 12.82 24.98
N ASN A 384 -36.91 13.59 25.93
CA ASN A 384 -37.43 14.87 26.42
C ASN A 384 -36.54 15.42 27.55
N SER A 385 -35.60 16.30 27.20
CA SER A 385 -35.12 17.48 27.97
C SER A 385 -33.88 18.03 27.24
N GLY A 386 -34.03 19.08 26.41
CA GLY A 386 -33.49 20.44 26.63
C GLY A 386 -31.96 20.49 26.38
N ASN A 387 -31.36 21.35 25.56
CA ASN A 387 -31.69 22.69 25.07
C ASN A 387 -30.92 22.92 23.76
N VAL A 388 -31.47 23.78 22.91
CA VAL A 388 -30.95 24.16 21.59
C VAL A 388 -30.08 25.41 21.74
N GLU A 389 -28.81 25.33 21.32
CA GLU A 389 -28.06 26.50 20.84
C GLU A 389 -27.52 26.22 19.44
N ARG A 390 -27.95 27.06 18.49
CA ARG A 390 -27.53 27.04 17.09
C ARG A 390 -26.19 27.74 16.96
N ILE A 391 -25.17 27.04 16.46
CA ILE A 391 -23.99 27.67 15.85
C ILE A 391 -24.02 27.29 14.36
N GLY A 392 -24.21 28.32 13.52
CA GLY A 392 -24.29 28.19 12.07
C GLY A 392 -22.93 27.88 11.45
N PHE A 393 -22.88 26.86 10.60
CA PHE A 393 -21.74 26.58 9.74
C PHE A 393 -21.97 27.23 8.38
N TRP A 394 -21.09 28.17 8.03
CA TRP A 394 -21.03 28.78 6.71
C TRP A 394 -20.45 27.77 5.72
N SER A 395 -21.18 27.46 4.65
CA SER A 395 -20.63 26.79 3.47
C SER A 395 -20.42 27.84 2.37
N GLU A 396 -19.18 28.28 2.16
CA GLU A 396 -18.86 29.04 0.95
C GLU A 396 -18.57 28.07 -0.20
N GLY A 397 -19.41 28.17 -1.23
CA GLY A 397 -19.36 27.36 -2.44
C GLY A 397 -18.27 27.84 -3.40
N CYS A 398 -17.51 26.89 -3.93
CA CYS A 398 -16.57 27.11 -5.02
C CYS A 398 -17.34 27.32 -6.35
N THR A 399 -17.40 28.58 -6.80
CA THR A 399 -18.08 28.98 -8.04
C THR A 399 -17.30 28.56 -9.29
N LYS A 400 -17.97 27.76 -10.14
CA LYS A 400 -17.56 27.44 -11.51
C LYS A 400 -17.64 28.70 -12.40
N LYS A 401 -16.50 29.15 -12.95
CA LYS A 401 -16.47 30.15 -14.04
C LYS A 401 -17.03 29.53 -15.33
N ARG A 402 -18.19 30.01 -15.78
CA ARG A 402 -18.73 29.78 -17.13
C ARG A 402 -18.12 30.79 -18.11
N ARG A 403 -17.59 30.27 -19.22
CA ARG A 403 -17.18 31.03 -20.41
C ARG A 403 -18.41 31.69 -21.04
N PHE A 404 -18.37 33.00 -21.21
CA PHE A 404 -19.27 33.71 -22.14
C PHE A 404 -18.63 33.75 -23.53
N LYS A 405 -19.45 33.45 -24.53
CA LYS A 405 -19.15 33.50 -25.96
C LYS A 405 -20.28 34.33 -26.55
N ASP A 406 -19.97 35.55 -26.98
CA ASP A 406 -20.82 36.28 -27.92
C ASP A 406 -19.94 36.94 -28.96
N ARG A 407 -20.41 36.84 -30.20
CA ARG A 407 -19.79 37.27 -31.44
C ARG A 407 -20.55 38.48 -31.97
N ASP A 408 -19.78 39.32 -32.66
CA ASP A 408 -20.13 40.19 -33.78
C ASP A 408 -21.08 41.37 -33.52
N ASP A 409 -20.59 42.61 -33.69
CA ASP A 409 -20.74 43.31 -34.99
C ASP A 409 -19.94 44.64 -35.09
N GLN A 410 -19.27 44.78 -36.24
CA GLN A 410 -18.99 45.96 -37.08
C GLN A 410 -18.69 47.36 -36.47
N ALA A 411 -17.52 47.92 -36.81
CA ALA A 411 -17.38 48.97 -37.84
C ALA A 411 -15.94 49.53 -37.97
N LYS A 412 -15.45 49.51 -39.23
CA LYS A 412 -14.54 50.45 -39.92
C LYS A 412 -13.78 51.51 -39.09
N THR A 413 -12.44 51.55 -39.22
CA THR A 413 -11.73 52.55 -40.05
C THR A 413 -10.22 52.28 -40.15
N SER A 414 -9.71 52.52 -41.35
CA SER A 414 -8.32 52.53 -41.83
C SER A 414 -7.35 53.37 -40.97
N SER A 415 -6.07 52.96 -40.89
CA SER A 415 -4.92 53.66 -41.53
C SER A 415 -3.57 53.41 -40.84
N HIS A 416 -2.58 53.00 -41.66
CA HIS A 416 -1.13 53.24 -41.63
C HIS A 416 -0.28 52.89 -40.38
N HIS A 417 0.67 51.96 -40.46
CA HIS A 417 2.02 51.98 -41.07
C HIS A 417 3.15 52.58 -40.20
N TYR A 418 4.25 51.82 -40.15
CA TYR A 418 5.65 52.14 -39.79
C TYR A 418 6.16 51.93 -38.35
N LEU A 419 6.96 50.85 -38.24
CA LEU A 419 8.32 50.79 -37.67
C LEU A 419 8.84 52.09 -37.04
N ARG A 420 9.23 52.03 -35.76
CA ARG A 420 10.64 51.91 -35.37
C ARG A 420 10.78 51.37 -33.95
#